data_AF-A0A2N3DMA6-F1
#
_entry.id   AF-A0A2N3DMA6-F1
#
_cell.length_a   1.000
_cell.length_b   1.000
_cell.length_c   1.000
_cell.angle_alpha   90.00
_cell.angle_beta   90.00
_cell.angle_gamma   90.00
#
_symmetry.space_group_name_H-M   'P 1'
#
loop_
_entity.id
_entity.type
_entity.pdbx_description
1 polymer ?
#
loop_
_entity_poly.entity_id
_entity_poly.type
_entity_poly.pdbx_seq_one_letter_code
_entity_poly.pdbx_strand_id
1 'polypeptide(L)'
;MARAVHALLLALKDLFDPRVLRILAQSLALTLLIFALAGAAIVFGARWALHRWQGLGEGSADMAGVVIALALIAGSWLLLRAVAILVVGLFADGIVADIEGRYYPAAARAA
;
A
#
# COMPACT_ATOMS: atom_id res chain seq x y z
N MET A 1 17.63 -20.75 -18.37
CA MET A 1 16.27 -20.17 -18.45
C MET A 1 15.16 -21.12 -17.97
N ALA A 2 15.11 -22.39 -18.41
CA ALA A 2 14.05 -23.33 -18.02
C ALA A 2 13.83 -23.49 -16.50
N ARG A 3 14.90 -23.46 -15.69
CA ARG A 3 14.80 -23.56 -14.21
C ARG A 3 14.17 -22.33 -13.55
N ALA A 4 14.45 -21.12 -14.06
CA ALA A 4 13.89 -19.88 -13.51
C ALA A 4 12.39 -19.77 -13.83
N VAL A 5 11.99 -20.17 -15.03
CA VAL A 5 10.57 -20.23 -15.42
C VAL A 5 9.82 -21.27 -14.59
N HIS A 6 10.44 -22.44 -14.34
CA HIS A 6 9.84 -23.46 -13.48
C HIS A 6 9.67 -22.97 -12.03
N ALA A 7 10.67 -22.29 -11.47
CA ALA A 7 10.58 -21.70 -10.13
C ALA A 7 9.49 -20.61 -10.05
N LEU A 8 9.36 -19.77 -11.08
CA LEU A 8 8.30 -18.77 -11.18
C LEU A 8 6.91 -19.41 -11.20
N LEU A 9 6.71 -20.46 -12.00
CA LEU A 9 5.43 -21.18 -12.08
C LEU A 9 5.08 -21.88 -10.77
N LEU A 10 6.07 -22.42 -10.07
CA LEU A 10 5.89 -23.01 -8.75
C LEU A 10 5.47 -21.94 -7.73
N ALA A 11 6.15 -20.79 -7.71
CA ALA A 11 5.80 -19.65 -6.86
C ALA A 11 4.38 -19.12 -7.16
N LEU A 12 3.97 -19.14 -8.43
CA LEU A 12 2.61 -18.75 -8.84
C LEU A 12 1.56 -19.72 -8.30
N LYS A 13 1.88 -21.01 -8.19
CA LYS A 13 0.99 -22.02 -7.59
C LYS A 13 0.89 -21.84 -6.07
N ASP A 14 2.02 -21.56 -5.41
CA ASP A 14 2.09 -21.30 -3.97
C ASP A 14 1.39 -19.99 -3.57
N LEU A 15 1.15 -19.07 -4.52
CA LEU A 15 0.37 -17.86 -4.29
C LEU A 15 -1.06 -18.16 -3.80
N PHE A 16 -1.63 -19.29 -4.21
CA PHE A 16 -2.97 -19.74 -3.80
C PHE A 16 -2.98 -20.51 -2.47
N ASP A 17 -1.83 -20.65 -1.80
CA ASP A 17 -1.80 -21.19 -0.45
C ASP A 17 -2.61 -20.27 0.50
N PRO A 18 -3.51 -20.83 1.34
CA PRO A 18 -4.38 -20.04 2.20
C PRO A 18 -3.62 -19.10 3.14
N ARG A 19 -2.38 -19.43 3.53
CA ARG A 19 -1.54 -18.58 4.36
C ARG A 19 -1.03 -17.37 3.59
N VAL A 20 -0.58 -17.58 2.35
CA VAL A 20 -0.12 -16.51 1.45
C VAL A 20 -1.28 -15.59 1.09
N LEU A 21 -2.44 -16.15 0.73
CA LEU A 21 -3.66 -15.38 0.47
C LEU A 21 -4.10 -14.56 1.68
N ARG A 22 -3.96 -15.07 2.91
CA ARG A 22 -4.28 -14.30 4.11
C ARG A 22 -3.38 -13.08 4.25
N ILE A 23 -2.08 -13.22 4.00
CA ILE A 23 -1.13 -12.11 4.06
C ILE A 23 -1.42 -11.09 2.94
N LEU A 24 -1.73 -11.57 1.73
CA LEU A 24 -2.18 -10.72 0.62
C LEU A 24 -3.47 -9.95 0.96
N ALA A 25 -4.44 -10.60 1.59
CA ALA A 25 -5.67 -9.95 2.02
C ALA A 25 -5.40 -8.92 3.12
N GLN A 26 -4.52 -9.22 4.08
CA GLN A 26 -4.12 -8.29 5.14
C GLN A 26 -3.37 -7.08 4.59
N SER A 27 -2.44 -7.28 3.65
CA SER A 27 -1.70 -6.19 3.02
C SER A 27 -2.60 -5.32 2.15
N LEU A 28 -3.53 -5.93 1.40
CA LEU A 28 -4.53 -5.22 0.62
C LEU A 28 -5.47 -4.42 1.54
N ALA A 29 -5.99 -5.03 2.60
CA ALA A 29 -6.88 -4.38 3.55
C ALA A 29 -6.18 -3.19 4.24
N LEU A 30 -4.93 -3.36 4.66
CA LEU A 30 -4.13 -2.28 5.25
C LEU A 30 -3.88 -1.15 4.25
N THR A 31 -3.56 -1.50 3.00
CA THR A 31 -3.38 -0.52 1.92
C THR A 31 -4.66 0.29 1.71
N LEU A 32 -5.79 -0.39 1.52
CA LEU A 32 -7.09 0.27 1.33
C LEU A 32 -7.47 1.14 2.53
N LEU A 33 -7.21 0.68 3.75
CA LEU A 33 -7.44 1.44 4.98
C LEU A 33 -6.63 2.74 4.99
N ILE A 34 -5.33 2.69 4.67
CA ILE A 34 -4.48 3.87 4.64
C ILE A 34 -4.96 4.86 3.57
N PHE A 35 -5.31 4.38 2.37
CA PHE A 35 -5.83 5.22 1.31
C PHE A 35 -7.18 5.86 1.69
N ALA A 36 -8.09 5.10 2.32
CA ALA A 36 -9.37 5.62 2.78
C ALA A 36 -9.20 6.70 3.86
N LEU A 37 -8.33 6.46 4.84
CA LEU A 37 -8.03 7.43 5.90
C LEU A 37 -7.37 8.69 5.35
N ALA A 38 -6.39 8.55 4.45
CA ALA A 38 -5.72 9.68 3.82
C ALA A 38 -6.69 10.49 2.94
N GLY A 39 -7.49 9.82 2.10
CA GLY A 39 -8.50 10.46 1.27
C GLY A 39 -9.54 11.21 2.11
N ALA A 40 -10.04 10.59 3.19
CA ALA A 40 -10.94 11.24 4.14
C ALA A 40 -10.29 12.47 4.77
N ALA A 41 -9.05 12.35 5.28
CA ALA A 41 -8.32 13.46 5.89
C ALA A 41 -8.16 14.65 4.94
N ILE A 42 -7.89 14.39 3.65
CA ILE A 42 -7.76 15.45 2.64
C ILE A 42 -9.11 16.13 2.38
N VAL A 43 -10.18 15.36 2.18
CA VAL A 43 -11.52 15.92 1.91
C VAL A 43 -12.03 16.74 3.10
N PHE A 44 -11.96 16.19 4.31
CA PHE A 44 -12.39 16.90 5.52
C PHE A 44 -11.49 18.10 5.83
N GLY A 45 -10.18 17.96 5.66
CA GLY A 45 -9.22 19.06 5.81
C GLY A 45 -9.47 20.21 4.83
N ALA A 46 -9.73 19.89 3.56
CA ALA A 46 -10.07 20.88 2.54
C ALA A 46 -11.40 21.59 2.85
N ARG A 47 -12.46 20.85 3.21
CA ARG A 47 -13.74 21.44 3.61
C ARG A 47 -13.60 22.35 4.82
N TRP A 48 -12.83 21.93 5.83
CA TRP A 48 -12.55 22.73 7.01
C TRP A 48 -11.79 24.01 6.67
N ALA A 49 -10.75 23.92 5.84
CA ALA A 49 -9.97 25.06 5.39
C ALA A 49 -10.81 26.07 4.60
N LEU A 50 -11.65 25.58 3.66
CA LEU A 50 -12.58 26.42 2.88
C LEU A 50 -13.60 27.12 3.79
N HIS A 51 -14.20 26.41 4.75
CA HIS A 51 -15.10 27.01 5.72
C HIS A 51 -14.42 28.03 6.64
N ARG A 52 -13.11 27.92 6.87
CA ARG A 52 -12.35 28.89 7.67
C ARG A 52 -12.03 30.15 6.87
N TRP A 53 -11.90 30.03 5.54
CA TRP A 53 -11.49 31.07 4.60
C TRP A 53 -12.68 31.59 3.77
N GLN A 54 -13.78 31.89 4.44
CA GLN A 54 -15.12 32.30 3.92
C GLN A 54 -15.14 33.53 2.97
N GLY A 55 -13.99 34.08 2.59
CA GLY A 55 -13.85 35.30 1.79
C GLY A 55 -13.21 35.12 0.41
N LEU A 56 -12.95 33.88 -0.01
CA LEU A 56 -12.43 33.60 -1.34
C LEU A 56 -13.58 33.66 -2.37
N GLY A 57 -13.63 34.73 -3.18
CA GLY A 57 -14.62 34.88 -4.26
C GLY A 57 -14.57 33.71 -5.27
N GLU A 58 -15.61 33.56 -6.09
CA GLU A 58 -15.84 32.39 -6.96
C GLU A 58 -14.60 31.94 -7.77
N GLY A 59 -13.83 32.87 -8.33
CA GLY A 59 -12.61 32.54 -9.08
C GLY A 59 -11.45 31.95 -8.24
N SER A 60 -11.41 32.22 -6.94
CA SER A 60 -10.42 31.63 -6.02
C SER A 60 -10.81 30.26 -5.49
N ALA A 61 -12.11 29.94 -5.48
CA ALA A 61 -12.59 28.58 -5.18
C ALA A 61 -12.19 27.59 -6.29
N ASP A 62 -12.24 28.01 -7.55
CA ASP A 62 -11.81 27.19 -8.70
C ASP A 62 -10.30 26.88 -8.67
N MET A 63 -9.46 27.89 -8.39
CA MET A 63 -8.01 27.70 -8.26
C MET A 63 -7.67 26.78 -7.07
N ALA A 64 -8.39 26.89 -5.95
CA ALA A 64 -8.21 25.99 -4.82
C ALA A 64 -8.55 24.54 -5.19
N GLY A 65 -9.60 24.32 -5.98
CA GLY A 65 -9.95 22.99 -6.50
C GLY A 65 -8.84 22.36 -7.33
N VAL A 66 -8.23 23.15 -8.24
CA VAL A 66 -7.09 22.68 -9.06
C VAL A 66 -5.89 22.33 -8.19
N VAL A 67 -5.53 23.17 -7.21
CA VAL A 67 -4.41 22.90 -6.30
C VAL A 67 -4.66 21.64 -5.46
N ILE A 68 -5.88 21.44 -4.95
CA ILE A 68 -6.26 20.23 -4.21
C ILE A 68 -6.17 18.99 -5.11
N ALA A 69 -6.63 19.06 -6.35
CA ALA A 69 -6.53 17.95 -7.30
C ALA A 69 -5.06 17.60 -7.61
N LEU A 70 -4.21 18.59 -7.87
CA LEU A 70 -2.78 18.39 -8.08
C LEU A 70 -2.09 17.81 -6.84
N ALA A 71 -2.43 18.30 -5.65
CA ALA A 71 -1.92 17.78 -4.38
C ALA A 71 -2.37 16.33 -4.13
N LEU A 72 -3.60 15.97 -4.51
CA LEU A 72 -4.10 14.60 -4.45
C LEU A 72 -3.33 13.69 -5.42
N ILE A 73 -3.08 14.12 -6.65
CA ILE A 73 -2.33 13.34 -7.65
C ILE A 73 -0.87 13.15 -7.19
N ALA A 74 -0.19 14.22 -6.79
CA ALA A 74 1.19 14.14 -6.30
C ALA A 74 1.28 13.36 -4.97
N GLY A 75 0.32 13.59 -4.07
CA GLY A 75 0.23 12.93 -2.78
C GLY A 75 -0.04 11.44 -2.93
N SER A 76 -0.97 11.04 -3.80
CA SER A 76 -1.28 9.62 -4.08
C SER A 76 -0.09 8.87 -4.68
N TRP A 77 0.72 9.53 -5.52
CA TRP A 77 1.96 8.94 -6.03
C TRP A 77 2.94 8.58 -4.91
N LEU A 78 3.16 9.50 -3.96
CA LEU A 78 4.03 9.28 -2.82
C LEU A 78 3.43 8.30 -1.82
N LEU A 79 2.12 8.40 -1.58
CA LEU A 79 1.38 7.56 -0.63
C LEU A 79 1.41 6.10 -1.08
N LEU A 80 1.26 5.82 -2.39
CA LEU A 80 1.41 4.48 -2.94
C LEU A 80 2.78 3.88 -2.61
N ARG A 81 3.87 4.65 -2.82
CA ARG A 81 5.23 4.18 -2.53
C ARG A 81 5.47 3.99 -1.03
N ALA A 82 5.02 4.93 -0.20
CA ALA A 82 5.17 4.83 1.24
C ALA A 82 4.42 3.61 1.80
N VAL A 83 3.19 3.37 1.32
CA VAL A 83 2.40 2.20 1.71
C VAL A 83 3.06 0.90 1.24
N ALA A 84 3.57 0.86 0.01
CA ALA A 84 4.30 -0.31 -0.49
C ALA A 84 5.52 -0.64 0.39
N ILE A 85 6.33 0.36 0.76
CA ILE A 85 7.48 0.18 1.64
C ILE A 85 7.03 -0.31 3.03
N LEU A 86 5.98 0.30 3.60
CA LEU A 86 5.44 -0.10 4.90
C LEU A 86 4.95 -1.55 4.88
N VAL A 87 4.15 -1.92 3.88
CA VAL A 87 3.60 -3.26 3.72
C VAL A 87 4.72 -4.29 3.53
N VAL A 88 5.69 -4.01 2.64
CA VAL A 88 6.84 -4.91 2.44
C VAL A 88 7.62 -5.04 3.75
N GLY A 89 7.92 -3.94 4.44
CA GLY A 89 8.62 -3.98 5.73
C GLY A 89 7.88 -4.75 6.82
N LEU A 90 6.54 -4.70 6.85
CA LEU A 90 5.75 -5.41 7.86
C LEU A 90 5.60 -6.91 7.59
N PHE A 91 5.52 -7.30 6.32
CA PHE A 91 5.15 -8.67 5.95
C PHE A 91 6.31 -9.50 5.36
N ALA A 92 7.37 -8.88 4.85
CA ALA A 92 8.46 -9.60 4.17
C ALA A 92 9.16 -10.60 5.08
N ASP A 93 9.61 -10.19 6.27
CA ASP A 93 10.35 -11.08 7.18
C ASP A 93 9.52 -12.30 7.61
N GLY A 94 8.23 -12.09 7.89
CA GLY A 94 7.31 -13.17 8.25
C GLY A 94 7.06 -14.15 7.11
N ILE A 95 6.97 -13.66 5.87
CA ILE A 95 6.86 -14.51 4.68
C ILE A 95 8.15 -15.30 4.46
N VAL A 96 9.32 -14.65 4.58
CA VAL A 96 10.63 -15.29 4.41
C VAL A 96 10.83 -16.40 5.44
N ALA A 97 10.58 -16.13 6.72
CA ALA A 97 10.72 -17.13 7.78
C ALA A 97 9.79 -18.35 7.56
N ASP A 98 8.58 -18.13 7.04
CA ASP A 98 7.64 -19.20 6.69
C ASP A 98 8.11 -20.04 5.49
N ILE A 99 8.67 -19.40 4.47
CA ILE A 99 9.22 -20.09 3.30
C ILE A 99 10.48 -20.88 3.71
N GLU A 100 11.40 -20.28 4.45
CA GLU A 100 12.61 -20.93 4.94
C GLU A 100 12.30 -22.11 5.87
N GLY A 101 11.31 -21.98 6.75
CA GLY A 101 10.84 -23.08 7.59
C GLY A 101 10.29 -24.27 6.79
N ARG A 102 9.61 -24.01 5.66
CA ARG A 102 9.02 -25.06 4.81
C ARG A 102 10.04 -25.73 3.88
N TYR A 103 10.93 -24.94 3.26
CA TYR A 103 11.81 -25.43 2.20
C TYR A 103 13.27 -25.64 2.64
N TYR A 104 13.73 -24.95 3.70
CA TYR A 104 15.10 -25.00 4.20
C TYR A 104 15.20 -25.19 5.74
N PRO A 105 14.55 -26.22 6.31
CA PRO A 105 14.42 -26.40 7.76
C PRO A 105 15.75 -26.68 8.49
N ALA A 106 16.82 -27.01 7.77
CA ALA A 106 18.16 -27.18 8.33
C ALA A 106 18.91 -25.84 8.46
N ALA A 107 18.70 -24.90 7.54
CA ALA A 107 19.28 -23.56 7.60
C ALA A 107 18.52 -22.67 8.60
N ALA A 108 17.19 -22.78 8.65
CA ALA A 108 16.35 -22.04 9.58
C ALA A 108 16.58 -22.39 11.07
N ARG A 109 17.16 -23.57 11.36
CA ARG A 109 17.54 -23.98 12.72
C ARG A 109 18.92 -23.46 13.17
N ALA A 110 19.71 -22.91 12.24
CA ALA A 110 21.07 -22.45 12.50
C ALA A 110 21.20 -20.93 12.59
N ALA A 111 20.13 -20.18 12.28
CA ALA A 111 20.00 -18.72 12.42
C ALA A 111 19.35 -18.37 13.76
#